data_AF-A0A8S9L2H1-F1
#
_entry.id   AF-A0A8S9L2H1-F1
#
_cell.length_a   1.000
_cell.length_b   1.000
_cell.length_c   1.000
_cell.angle_alpha   90.00
_cell.angle_beta   90.00
_cell.angle_gamma   90.00
#
_symmetry.space_group_name_H-M   'P 1'
#
loop_
_entity.id
_entity.type
_entity.pdbx_description
1 polymer ?
#
loop_
_entity_poly.entity_id
_entity_poly.type
_entity_poly.pdbx_seq_one_letter_code
_entity_poly.pdbx_strand_id
1 'polypeptide(L)'
;MRVYIMTLGVLAPYRGIGIGSKLLNHVLDMCTKQNVSEIYLHVQTNNDDAIKFYKKFGFDITDTIPDYYINIEPRDCYVLTKLLIRQENASEVFKGMSKKMFGKLQEYIYALHKLDYLEGRLAKTEARADEAESKYLKLDQSIKELQDTLEKLSWVVKHSRDSDLQLEHAFAAVDVKKSKICYTLLFLIWRM
;
A
#
# COMPACT_ATOMS: atom_id res chain seq x y z
N MET A 1 12.98 30.07 -19.25
CA MET A 1 12.39 31.43 -19.13
C MET A 1 13.52 32.43 -19.13
N ARG A 2 13.47 33.47 -19.97
CA ARG A 2 14.53 34.48 -20.10
C ARG A 2 14.05 35.84 -19.63
N VAL A 3 14.92 36.63 -19.01
CA VAL A 3 14.64 38.01 -18.59
C VAL A 3 15.47 39.00 -19.42
N TYR A 4 14.81 40.06 -19.88
CA TYR A 4 15.45 41.16 -20.61
C TYR A 4 15.64 42.38 -19.70
N ILE A 5 16.87 42.88 -19.59
CA ILE A 5 17.13 44.17 -18.93
C ILE A 5 16.92 45.28 -19.95
N MET A 6 15.79 45.97 -19.85
CA MET A 6 15.46 47.09 -20.74
C MET A 6 16.40 48.29 -20.55
N THR A 7 16.66 48.68 -19.29
CA THR A 7 17.50 49.83 -18.99
C THR A 7 18.15 49.66 -17.62
N LEU A 8 19.47 49.84 -17.58
CA LEU A 8 20.23 49.92 -16.35
C LEU A 8 21.37 50.91 -16.58
N GLY A 9 21.37 51.99 -15.80
CA GLY A 9 22.31 53.08 -15.98
C GLY A 9 22.51 53.87 -14.70
N VAL A 10 23.68 54.47 -14.58
CA VAL A 10 24.04 55.38 -13.50
C VAL A 10 24.53 56.68 -14.12
N LEU A 11 24.08 57.81 -13.59
CA LEU A 11 24.53 59.14 -13.97
C LEU A 11 26.06 59.23 -13.87
N ALA A 12 26.71 59.86 -14.86
CA ALA A 12 28.17 59.88 -15.00
C ALA A 12 28.93 60.28 -13.71
N PRO A 13 28.50 61.32 -12.95
CA PRO A 13 29.18 61.71 -11.71
C PRO A 13 29.14 60.65 -10.58
N TYR A 14 28.24 59.67 -10.67
CA TYR A 14 28.02 58.64 -9.65
C TYR A 14 28.48 57.25 -10.11
N ARG A 15 29.24 57.17 -11.22
CA ARG A 15 29.87 55.92 -11.66
C ARG A 15 31.10 55.61 -10.81
N GLY A 16 31.59 54.37 -10.85
CA GLY A 16 32.81 53.95 -10.15
C GLY A 16 32.64 53.70 -8.64
N ILE A 17 31.52 54.07 -8.02
CA ILE A 17 31.25 53.87 -6.57
C ILE A 17 30.36 52.66 -6.26
N GLY A 18 30.14 51.76 -7.24
CA GLY A 18 29.47 50.47 -7.02
C GLY A 18 27.93 50.48 -7.06
N ILE A 19 27.28 51.59 -7.41
CA ILE A 19 25.81 51.67 -7.55
C ILE A 19 25.30 50.68 -8.61
N GLY A 20 25.90 50.69 -9.81
CA GLY A 20 25.51 49.79 -10.90
C GLY A 20 25.65 48.31 -10.50
N SER A 21 26.71 47.97 -9.77
CA SER A 21 26.92 46.62 -9.23
C SER A 21 25.82 46.21 -8.25
N LYS A 22 25.39 47.11 -7.35
CA LYS A 22 24.28 46.85 -6.43
C LYS A 22 22.95 46.62 -7.18
N LEU A 23 22.67 47.44 -8.19
CA LEU A 23 21.47 47.31 -9.01
C LEU A 23 21.45 45.97 -9.77
N LEU A 24 22.55 45.63 -10.44
CA LEU A 24 22.63 44.39 -11.22
C LEU A 24 22.56 43.16 -10.31
N ASN A 25 23.24 43.16 -9.16
CA ASN A 25 23.14 42.06 -8.20
C ASN A 25 21.71 41.85 -7.70
N HIS A 26 20.98 42.95 -7.41
CA HIS A 26 19.59 42.84 -6.99
C HIS A 26 18.71 42.16 -8.06
N VAL A 27 18.90 42.51 -9.33
CA VAL A 27 18.19 41.85 -10.45
C VAL A 27 18.57 40.38 -10.55
N LEU A 28 19.87 40.06 -10.48
CA LEU A 28 20.35 38.67 -10.52
C LEU A 28 19.76 37.84 -9.37
N ASP A 29 19.72 38.38 -8.15
CA ASP A 29 19.11 37.71 -6.99
C ASP A 29 17.62 37.43 -7.19
N MET A 30 16.88 38.39 -7.76
CA MET A 30 15.47 38.19 -8.11
C MET A 30 15.31 37.09 -9.16
N CYS A 31 16.14 37.09 -10.20
CA CYS A 31 16.14 36.08 -11.25
C CYS A 31 16.44 34.68 -10.68
N THR A 32 17.41 34.56 -9.78
CA THR A 32 17.72 33.29 -9.10
C THR A 32 16.53 32.80 -8.26
N LYS A 33 15.87 33.67 -7.49
CA LYS A 33 14.68 33.31 -6.68
C LYS A 33 13.49 32.86 -7.53
N GLN A 34 13.34 33.42 -8.72
CA GLN A 34 12.25 33.09 -9.65
C GLN A 34 12.59 31.95 -10.62
N ASN A 35 13.73 31.26 -10.43
CA ASN A 35 14.20 30.19 -11.32
C ASN A 35 14.29 30.63 -12.80
N VAL A 36 14.74 31.86 -13.04
CA VAL A 36 15.07 32.34 -14.39
C VAL A 36 16.33 31.63 -14.85
N SER A 37 16.31 31.06 -16.06
CA SER A 37 17.44 30.30 -16.61
C SER A 37 18.49 31.18 -17.27
N GLU A 38 18.10 32.39 -17.68
CA GLU A 38 18.93 33.25 -18.52
C GLU A 38 18.49 34.71 -18.43
N ILE A 39 19.45 35.61 -18.45
CA ILE A 39 19.25 37.05 -18.49
C ILE A 39 20.08 37.65 -19.62
N TYR A 40 19.52 38.59 -20.36
CA TYR A 40 20.19 39.21 -21.50
C TYR A 40 19.86 40.69 -21.65
N LEU A 41 20.69 41.41 -22.39
CA LEU A 41 20.51 42.82 -22.69
C LEU A 41 21.21 43.25 -23.98
N HIS A 42 20.87 44.45 -24.44
CA HIS A 42 21.45 45.09 -25.62
C HIS A 42 22.43 46.18 -25.20
N VAL A 43 23.63 46.20 -25.80
CA VAL A 43 24.66 47.22 -25.59
C VAL A 43 25.20 47.69 -26.93
N GLN A 44 25.26 49.00 -27.16
CA GLN A 44 25.89 49.57 -28.34
C GLN A 44 27.37 49.18 -28.44
N THR A 45 27.85 48.90 -29.66
CA THR A 45 29.19 48.31 -29.88
C THR A 45 30.35 49.20 -29.41
N ASN A 46 30.16 50.52 -29.35
CA ASN A 46 31.17 51.47 -28.85
C ASN A 46 31.14 51.71 -27.33
N ASN A 47 30.22 51.07 -26.59
CA ASN A 47 30.07 51.28 -25.15
C ASN A 47 30.98 50.33 -24.35
N ASP A 48 32.29 50.54 -24.48
CA ASP A 48 33.32 49.70 -23.85
C ASP A 48 33.16 49.60 -22.32
N ASP A 49 32.73 50.68 -21.68
CA ASP A 49 32.52 50.72 -20.23
C ASP A 49 31.39 49.76 -19.81
N ALA A 50 30.27 49.78 -20.52
CA ALA A 50 29.16 48.86 -20.26
C ALA A 50 29.54 47.42 -20.58
N ILE A 51 30.22 47.18 -21.70
CA ILE A 51 30.67 45.83 -22.09
C ILE A 51 31.60 45.26 -21.01
N LYS A 52 32.61 46.02 -20.56
CA LYS A 52 33.52 45.61 -19.48
C LYS A 52 32.78 45.37 -18.17
N PHE A 53 31.83 46.24 -17.83
CA PHE A 53 31.00 46.09 -16.65
C PHE A 53 30.23 44.76 -16.68
N TYR A 54 29.46 44.48 -17.74
CA TYR A 54 28.67 43.25 -17.82
C TYR A 54 29.54 41.99 -17.93
N LYS A 55 30.67 42.03 -18.66
CA LYS A 55 31.63 40.93 -18.70
C LYS A 55 32.18 40.58 -17.31
N LYS A 56 32.44 41.57 -16.45
CA LYS A 56 32.84 41.34 -15.05
C LYS A 56 31.78 40.57 -14.25
N PHE A 57 30.50 40.70 -14.62
CA PHE A 57 29.40 39.95 -14.01
C PHE A 57 29.13 38.60 -14.69
N GLY A 58 29.98 38.15 -15.63
CA GLY A 58 29.85 36.88 -16.32
C GLY A 58 28.79 36.87 -17.41
N PHE A 59 28.55 38.03 -18.04
CA PHE A 59 27.82 38.09 -19.31
C PHE A 59 28.82 37.93 -20.46
N ASP A 60 28.41 37.21 -21.49
CA ASP A 60 29.16 37.04 -22.73
C ASP A 60 28.38 37.62 -23.91
N ILE A 61 29.12 38.09 -24.92
CA ILE A 61 28.51 38.54 -26.18
C ILE A 61 28.09 37.29 -26.93
N THR A 62 26.78 37.10 -27.09
CA THR A 62 26.20 35.94 -27.78
C THR A 62 25.78 36.24 -29.20
N ASP A 63 25.49 37.50 -29.51
CA ASP A 63 25.03 37.91 -30.84
C ASP A 63 25.38 39.38 -31.13
N THR A 64 25.34 39.76 -32.41
CA THR A 64 25.50 41.14 -32.88
C THR A 64 24.39 41.47 -33.87
N ILE A 65 23.60 42.50 -33.54
CA ILE A 65 22.50 42.99 -34.37
C ILE A 65 22.98 44.23 -35.14
N PRO A 66 23.11 44.16 -36.47
CA PRO A 66 23.46 45.33 -37.28
C PRO A 66 22.30 46.31 -37.34
N ASP A 67 22.61 47.60 -37.51
CA ASP A 67 21.60 48.66 -37.72
C ASP A 67 20.49 48.74 -36.64
N TYR A 68 20.79 48.34 -35.41
CA TYR A 68 19.81 48.32 -34.31
C TYR A 68 19.37 49.73 -33.89
N TYR A 69 20.33 50.66 -33.80
CA TYR A 69 20.05 52.04 -33.42
C TYR A 69 19.94 52.95 -34.66
N ILE A 70 18.76 53.53 -34.87
CA ILE A 70 18.47 54.32 -36.09
C ILE A 70 19.18 55.68 -36.09
N ASN A 71 19.33 56.30 -34.92
CA ASN A 71 19.69 57.73 -34.80
C ASN A 71 21.09 57.97 -34.21
N ILE A 72 21.89 56.93 -33.97
CA ILE A 72 23.22 57.05 -33.35
C ILE A 72 24.22 56.10 -34.03
N GLU A 73 25.45 56.58 -34.22
CA GLU A 73 26.55 55.79 -34.78
C GLU A 73 27.55 55.38 -33.68
N PRO A 74 28.07 54.14 -33.69
CA PRO A 74 27.73 53.03 -34.59
C PRO A 74 26.32 52.49 -34.31
N ARG A 75 25.61 52.08 -35.36
CA ARG A 75 24.23 51.58 -35.23
C ARG A 75 24.14 50.17 -34.66
N ASP A 76 25.24 49.43 -34.73
CA ASP A 76 25.30 48.04 -34.32
C ASP A 76 25.14 47.88 -32.81
N CYS A 77 24.59 46.75 -32.40
CA CYS A 77 24.34 46.40 -31.02
C CYS A 77 24.83 44.98 -30.71
N TYR A 78 25.53 44.80 -29.60
CA TYR A 78 25.81 43.49 -29.04
C TYR A 78 24.65 43.01 -28.16
N VAL A 79 24.34 41.73 -28.26
CA VAL A 79 23.50 41.02 -27.29
C VAL A 79 24.41 40.35 -26.27
N LEU A 80 24.31 40.79 -25.02
CA LEU A 80 25.05 40.21 -23.91
C LEU A 80 24.11 39.30 -23.12
N THR A 81 24.53 38.07 -22.88
CA THR A 81 23.73 37.03 -22.21
C THR A 81 24.51 36.40 -21.08
N LYS A 82 23.81 36.10 -19.99
CA LYS A 82 24.32 35.31 -18.86
C LYS A 82 23.37 34.17 -18.56
N LEU A 83 23.90 32.96 -18.56
CA LEU A 83 23.19 31.77 -18.10
C LEU A 83 23.20 31.73 -16.58
N LEU A 84 22.03 31.59 -15.98
CA LEU A 84 21.86 31.43 -14.54
C LEU A 84 21.71 29.93 -14.28
N ILE A 85 22.84 29.26 -14.06
CA ILE A 85 22.84 27.85 -13.71
C ILE A 85 22.14 27.72 -12.36
N ARG A 86 21.15 26.82 -12.30
CA ARG A 86 20.55 26.39 -11.04
C ARG A 86 21.66 25.76 -10.20
N GLN A 87 22.24 26.54 -9.29
CA GLN A 87 22.96 25.99 -8.16
C GLN A 87 21.88 25.35 -7.28
N GLU A 88 21.53 24.10 -7.58
CA GLU A 88 20.82 23.30 -6.60
C GLU A 88 21.75 23.20 -5.42
N ASN A 89 21.49 24.00 -4.39
CA ASN A 89 22.24 23.92 -3.15
C ASN A 89 22.17 22.46 -2.71
N ALA A 90 23.29 21.75 -2.80
CA ALA A 90 23.35 20.34 -2.46
C ALA A 90 22.72 20.11 -1.08
N SER A 91 22.89 21.06 -0.14
CA SER A 91 22.25 21.03 1.17
C SER A 91 20.72 20.99 1.15
N GLU A 92 20.05 21.69 0.24
CA GLU A 92 18.58 21.64 0.13
C GLU A 92 18.09 20.34 -0.50
N VAL A 93 18.80 19.83 -1.51
CA VAL A 93 18.53 18.52 -2.11
C VAL A 93 18.72 17.42 -1.06
N PHE A 94 19.84 17.43 -0.33
CA PHE A 94 20.11 16.49 0.76
C PHE A 94 19.07 16.61 1.89
N LYS A 95 18.66 17.82 2.28
CA LYS A 95 17.57 18.01 3.27
C LYS A 95 16.25 17.43 2.78
N GLY A 96 15.88 17.67 1.52
CA GLY A 96 14.66 17.13 0.91
C GLY A 96 14.69 15.61 0.82
N MET A 97 15.81 15.03 0.38
CA MET A 97 16.03 13.59 0.31
C MET A 97 15.99 12.95 1.70
N SER A 98 16.68 13.55 2.68
CA SER A 98 16.67 13.11 4.07
C SER A 98 15.24 13.10 4.63
N LYS A 99 14.48 14.20 4.47
CA LYS A 99 13.08 14.28 4.91
C LYS A 99 12.19 13.20 4.27
N LYS A 100 12.38 12.93 2.97
CA LYS A 100 11.65 11.87 2.25
C LYS A 100 12.03 10.47 2.74
N MET A 101 13.30 10.22 3.02
CA MET A 101 13.75 8.95 3.60
C MET A 101 13.23 8.75 5.02
N PHE A 102 13.24 9.78 5.86
CA PHE A 102 12.66 9.73 7.21
C PHE A 102 11.15 9.43 7.17
N GLY A 103 10.41 10.04 6.23
CA GLY A 103 8.98 9.74 6.03
C GLY A 103 8.73 8.27 5.68
N LYS A 104 9.49 7.72 4.72
CA LYS A 104 9.42 6.29 4.38
C LYS A 104 9.81 5.39 5.56
N LEU A 105 10.83 5.76 6.33
CA LEU A 105 11.27 4.97 7.48
C LEU A 105 10.18 4.90 8.56
N GLN A 106 9.48 6.01 8.82
CA GLN A 106 8.34 6.02 9.74
C GLN A 106 7.19 5.13 9.25
N GLU A 107 6.92 5.12 7.95
CA GLU A 107 5.92 4.24 7.33
C GLU A 107 6.28 2.76 7.53
N TYR A 108 7.55 2.39 7.33
CA TYR A 108 8.04 1.03 7.60
C TYR A 108 7.96 0.65 9.08
N ILE A 109 8.35 1.54 10.00
CA ILE A 109 8.26 1.27 11.45
C ILE A 109 6.80 1.03 11.85
N TYR A 110 5.88 1.83 11.33
CA TYR A 110 4.45 1.64 11.57
C TYR A 110 3.94 0.28 11.02
N ALA A 111 4.37 -0.09 9.81
CA ALA A 111 4.01 -1.39 9.23
C ALA A 111 4.54 -2.57 10.06
N LEU A 112 5.78 -2.48 10.59
CA LEU A 112 6.37 -3.50 11.44
C LEU A 112 5.61 -3.67 12.76
N HIS A 113 5.28 -2.57 13.45
CA HIS A 113 4.46 -2.64 14.67
C HIS A 113 3.06 -3.21 14.39
N LYS A 114 2.48 -2.90 13.22
CA LYS A 114 1.19 -3.45 12.82
C LYS A 114 1.25 -4.96 12.56
N LEU A 115 2.35 -5.47 12.02
CA LEU A 115 2.56 -6.91 11.81
C LEU A 115 2.63 -7.65 13.15
N ASP A 116 3.43 -7.16 14.09
CA ASP A 116 3.56 -7.75 15.43
C ASP A 116 2.20 -7.86 16.16
N TYR A 117 1.38 -6.81 16.06
CA TYR A 117 0.01 -6.83 16.59
C TYR A 117 -0.88 -7.89 15.92
N LEU A 118 -0.77 -8.07 14.62
CA LEU A 118 -1.56 -9.05 13.87
C LEU A 118 -1.12 -10.48 14.16
N GLU A 119 0.18 -10.73 14.31
CA GLU A 119 0.71 -12.04 14.72
C GLU A 119 0.16 -12.44 16.08
N GLY A 120 0.13 -11.51 17.05
CA GLY A 120 -0.47 -11.77 18.36
C GLY A 120 -1.97 -12.09 18.31
N ARG A 121 -2.72 -11.54 17.34
CA ARG A 121 -4.13 -11.89 17.12
C ARG A 121 -4.26 -13.26 16.44
N LEU A 122 -3.40 -13.56 15.47
CA LEU A 122 -3.39 -14.83 14.75
C LEU A 122 -3.16 -15.99 15.71
N ALA A 123 -2.16 -15.86 16.60
CA ALA A 123 -1.86 -16.88 17.62
C ALA A 123 -3.06 -17.17 18.54
N LYS A 124 -3.83 -16.14 18.92
CA LYS A 124 -5.06 -16.34 19.73
C LYS A 124 -6.16 -17.05 18.95
N THR A 125 -6.29 -16.78 17.65
CA THR A 125 -7.29 -17.44 16.81
C THR A 125 -6.91 -18.89 16.51
N GLU A 126 -5.64 -19.18 16.30
CA GLU A 126 -5.12 -20.56 16.13
C GLU A 126 -5.37 -21.37 17.39
N ALA A 127 -5.01 -20.87 18.58
CA ALA A 127 -5.27 -21.58 19.84
C ALA A 127 -6.77 -21.86 20.07
N ARG A 128 -7.66 -20.95 19.65
CA ARG A 128 -9.12 -21.17 19.69
C ARG A 128 -9.58 -22.22 18.70
N ALA A 129 -8.97 -22.28 17.51
CA ALA A 129 -9.27 -23.29 16.51
C ALA A 129 -8.83 -24.68 17.01
N ASP A 130 -7.63 -24.81 17.57
CA ASP A 130 -7.13 -26.06 18.15
C ASP A 130 -8.04 -26.56 19.28
N GLU A 131 -8.52 -25.65 20.15
CA GLU A 131 -9.46 -26.00 21.21
C GLU A 131 -10.81 -26.49 20.64
N ALA A 132 -11.31 -25.84 19.58
CA ALA A 132 -12.54 -26.25 18.90
C ALA A 132 -12.38 -27.62 18.22
N GLU A 133 -11.23 -27.88 17.60
CA GLU A 133 -10.92 -29.16 16.96
C GLU A 133 -10.84 -30.29 18.00
N SER A 134 -10.22 -30.05 19.15
CA SER A 134 -10.21 -31.02 20.26
C SER A 134 -11.62 -31.34 20.78
N LYS A 135 -12.50 -30.33 20.85
CA LYS A 135 -13.91 -30.54 21.21
C LYS A 135 -14.66 -31.35 20.16
N TYR A 136 -14.43 -31.08 18.87
CA TYR A 136 -15.03 -31.83 17.78
C TYR A 136 -14.61 -33.30 17.80
N LEU A 137 -13.32 -33.58 18.03
CA LEU A 137 -12.81 -34.96 18.13
C LEU A 137 -13.45 -35.74 19.30
N LYS A 138 -13.63 -35.09 20.46
CA LYS A 138 -14.34 -35.71 21.59
C LYS A 138 -15.79 -36.01 21.26
N LEU A 139 -16.46 -35.09 20.54
CA LEU A 139 -17.84 -35.28 20.12
C LEU A 139 -17.96 -36.45 19.13
N ASP A 140 -17.05 -36.55 18.17
CA ASP A 140 -16.99 -37.64 17.20
C ASP A 140 -16.81 -39.01 17.89
N GLN A 141 -15.93 -39.07 18.91
CA GLN A 141 -15.75 -40.24 19.75
C GLN A 141 -17.06 -40.64 20.46
N SER A 142 -17.78 -39.69 21.04
CA SER A 142 -19.08 -39.95 21.70
C SER A 142 -20.17 -40.38 20.72
N ILE A 143 -20.19 -39.83 19.50
CA ILE A 143 -21.11 -40.27 18.44
C ILE A 143 -20.86 -41.73 18.10
N LYS A 144 -19.60 -42.14 17.98
CA LYS A 144 -19.21 -43.53 17.71
C LYS A 144 -19.64 -44.47 18.84
N GLU A 145 -19.44 -44.09 20.10
CA GLU A 145 -19.90 -44.87 21.26
C GLU A 145 -21.43 -45.02 21.26
N LEU A 146 -22.17 -43.96 20.94
CA LEU A 146 -23.63 -44.01 20.83
C LEU A 146 -24.06 -44.94 19.69
N GLN A 147 -23.39 -44.91 18.54
CA GLN A 147 -23.65 -45.83 17.43
C GLN A 147 -23.43 -47.29 17.85
N ASP A 148 -22.33 -47.61 18.52
CA ASP A 148 -22.05 -48.95 19.05
C ASP A 148 -23.13 -49.42 20.04
N THR A 149 -23.61 -48.52 20.92
CA THR A 149 -24.71 -48.86 21.85
C THR A 149 -26.03 -49.09 21.13
N LEU A 150 -26.33 -48.30 20.09
CA LEU A 150 -27.52 -48.46 19.28
C LEU A 150 -27.52 -49.82 18.55
N GLU A 151 -26.37 -50.24 18.02
CA GLU A 151 -26.22 -51.55 17.40
C GLU A 151 -26.44 -52.69 18.41
N LYS A 152 -25.87 -52.58 19.62
CA LYS A 152 -26.08 -53.56 20.70
C LYS A 152 -27.56 -53.63 21.11
N LEU A 153 -28.23 -52.50 21.27
CA LEU A 153 -29.66 -52.45 21.61
C LEU A 153 -30.51 -53.04 20.48
N SER A 154 -30.22 -52.69 19.23
CA SER A 154 -30.88 -53.27 18.05
C SER A 154 -30.75 -54.80 18.04
N TRP A 155 -29.56 -55.32 18.34
CA TRP A 155 -29.32 -56.76 18.50
C TRP A 155 -30.18 -57.37 19.61
N VAL A 156 -30.23 -56.78 20.81
CA VAL A 156 -31.04 -57.28 21.94
C VAL A 156 -32.52 -57.31 21.58
N VAL A 157 -33.06 -56.22 21.01
CA VAL A 157 -34.46 -56.12 20.60
C VAL A 157 -34.82 -57.22 19.60
N LYS A 158 -33.94 -57.50 18.63
CA LYS A 158 -34.15 -58.58 17.65
C LYS A 158 -34.22 -59.95 18.32
N HIS A 159 -33.32 -60.24 19.26
CA HIS A 159 -33.26 -61.54 19.95
C HIS A 159 -34.41 -61.75 20.94
N SER A 160 -34.86 -60.70 21.63
CA SER A 160 -36.06 -60.77 22.47
C SER A 160 -37.31 -61.06 21.63
N ARG A 161 -37.45 -60.40 20.47
CA ARG A 161 -38.57 -60.67 19.55
C ARG A 161 -38.57 -62.10 19.01
N ASP A 162 -37.40 -62.64 18.67
CA ASP A 162 -37.27 -64.03 18.23
C ASP A 162 -37.60 -65.03 19.35
N SER A 163 -37.23 -64.69 20.60
CA SER A 163 -37.55 -65.51 21.78
C SER A 163 -39.03 -65.49 22.12
N ASP A 164 -39.68 -64.33 22.05
CA ASP A 164 -41.14 -64.18 22.21
C ASP A 164 -41.89 -64.98 21.14
N LEU A 165 -41.42 -64.94 19.87
CA LEU A 165 -41.98 -65.75 18.79
C LEU A 165 -41.88 -67.26 19.08
N GLN A 166 -40.73 -67.71 19.60
CA GLN A 166 -40.53 -69.10 19.98
C GLN A 166 -41.44 -69.52 21.14
N LEU A 167 -41.66 -68.64 22.11
CA LEU A 167 -42.60 -68.88 23.21
C LEU A 167 -44.04 -68.95 22.70
N GLU A 168 -44.48 -68.03 21.82
CA GLU A 168 -45.82 -68.11 21.23
C GLU A 168 -46.03 -69.40 20.42
N HIS A 169 -45.05 -69.82 19.61
CA HIS A 169 -45.10 -71.10 18.92
C HIS A 169 -45.14 -72.30 19.88
N ALA A 170 -44.39 -72.25 20.99
CA ALA A 170 -44.42 -73.29 22.02
C ALA A 170 -45.78 -73.35 22.72
N PHE A 171 -46.37 -72.21 23.07
CA PHE A 171 -47.72 -72.11 23.64
C PHE A 171 -48.78 -72.64 22.67
N ALA A 172 -48.73 -72.23 21.40
CA ALA A 172 -49.62 -72.74 20.36
C ALA A 172 -49.48 -74.26 20.17
N ALA A 173 -48.26 -74.81 20.21
CA ALA A 173 -48.02 -76.24 20.15
C ALA A 173 -48.56 -76.99 21.38
N VAL A 174 -48.49 -76.39 22.57
CA VAL A 174 -49.08 -76.93 23.80
C VAL A 174 -50.61 -76.90 23.74
N ASP A 175 -51.22 -75.83 23.23
CA ASP A 175 -52.68 -75.74 23.06
C ASP A 175 -53.20 -76.75 22.03
N VAL A 176 -52.49 -76.95 20.92
CA VAL A 176 -52.82 -78.01 19.94
C VAL A 176 -52.70 -79.40 20.58
N LYS A 177 -51.71 -79.63 21.45
CA LYS A 177 -51.58 -80.89 22.20
C LYS A 177 -52.70 -81.07 23.23
N LYS A 178 -53.07 -80.04 24.00
CA LYS A 178 -54.21 -80.08 24.93
C LYS A 178 -55.52 -80.36 24.19
N SER A 179 -55.74 -79.71 23.05
CA SER A 179 -56.90 -79.93 22.19
C SER A 179 -56.94 -81.38 21.66
N LYS A 180 -55.83 -81.91 21.13
CA LYS A 180 -55.72 -83.32 20.72
C LYS A 180 -55.96 -84.30 21.88
N ILE A 181 -55.48 -84.00 23.08
CA ILE A 181 -55.71 -84.82 24.28
C ILE A 181 -57.20 -84.82 24.67
N CYS A 182 -57.86 -83.65 24.63
CA CYS A 182 -59.31 -83.55 24.83
C CYS A 182 -60.10 -84.36 23.78
N TYR A 183 -59.73 -84.26 22.49
CA TYR A 183 -60.39 -85.07 21.45
C TYR A 183 -60.12 -86.57 21.59
N THR A 184 -58.93 -86.97 22.06
CA THR A 184 -58.59 -88.38 22.28
C THR A 184 -59.29 -88.96 23.52
N LEU A 185 -59.42 -88.16 24.59
CA LEU A 185 -60.20 -88.52 25.78
C LEU A 185 -61.71 -88.57 25.48
N LEU A 186 -62.25 -87.63 24.69
CA LEU A 186 -63.63 -87.72 24.19
C LEU A 186 -63.85 -88.97 23.32
N PHE A 187 -62.88 -89.33 22.47
CA PHE A 187 -62.95 -90.55 21.66
C PHE A 187 -62.87 -91.85 22.49
N LEU A 188 -62.15 -91.84 23.62
CA LEU A 188 -62.07 -92.98 24.54
C LEU A 188 -63.31 -93.10 25.43
N ILE A 189 -63.90 -91.97 25.87
CA ILE A 189 -65.13 -91.95 26.67
C ILE A 189 -66.36 -92.31 25.82
N TRP A 190 -66.37 -92.03 24.52
CA TRP A 190 -67.47 -92.41 23.61
C TRP A 190 -67.39 -93.86 23.08
N ARG A 191 -66.32 -94.60 23.41
CA ARG A 191 -66.07 -95.97 22.93
C ARG A 191 -66.16 -97.04 24.04
N MET A 192 -66.59 -96.64 25.24
CA MET A 192 -67.05 -97.51 26.34
C MET A 192 -68.57 -97.48 26.43
#